data_AF-A0A2S6HN68-F1
#
_entry.id   AF-A0A2S6HN68-F1
#
_cell.length_a   1.000
_cell.length_b   1.000
_cell.length_c   1.000
_cell.angle_alpha   90.00
_cell.angle_beta   90.00
_cell.angle_gamma   90.00
#
_symmetry.space_group_name_H-M   'P 1'
#
loop_
_entity.id
_entity.type
_entity.pdbx_description
1 polymer ?
#
loop_
_entity_poly.entity_id
_entity_poly.type
_entity_poly.pdbx_seq_one_letter_code
_entity_poly.pdbx_strand_id
1 'polypeptide(L)'
;MFVFQSAKGGIPVTYLLMWFLVFASLFLLNEVSRRYKMIGLLFFFVMPAVLSVLWFTVLKKSTYTDWFHLAKVYSATAGCIGFWLIRHYEKTRKDKTVFRLCDSRIALCFPPLILAVNIMEAVTRDIEVGMTYRTIAQDATADVSVLLMGGPWNFMNAAAGILNIITITGWFGICLRKVTEKDKSKDMLWPDMLWFWIAAYDIWNFAYTYNCLPHHAWYCGLALLLAPTLCAFTVGKGAWLQHRAQTLALWCMFAQTFPGFQDVGQFRVDSSYKPGIYFAVSLIALLSNAAVAVYMGINIWKKHRNPYGPELYTDLKSYQEVKALAETKATV
;
A
#
# COMPACT_ATOMS: atom_id res chain seq x y z
N MET A 1 -21.13 9.59 4.40
CA MET A 1 -19.84 9.23 3.79
C MET A 1 -20.01 8.06 2.84
N PHE A 2 -20.67 6.97 3.22
CA PHE A 2 -20.92 5.84 2.31
C PHE A 2 -22.40 5.68 1.97
N VAL A 3 -22.68 5.07 0.82
CA VAL A 3 -24.01 4.66 0.36
C VAL A 3 -24.07 3.14 0.41
N PHE A 4 -24.83 2.62 1.36
CA PHE A 4 -25.04 1.18 1.53
C PHE A 4 -26.25 0.73 0.69
N GLN A 5 -26.13 -0.42 0.04
CA GLN A 5 -27.15 -0.97 -0.85
C GLN A 5 -28.29 -1.67 -0.05
N SER A 6 -28.86 -0.99 0.94
CA SER A 6 -29.89 -1.53 1.85
C SER A 6 -31.14 -2.03 1.10
N ALA A 7 -31.45 -1.45 -0.06
CA ALA A 7 -32.56 -1.85 -0.93
C ALA A 7 -32.39 -3.25 -1.55
N LYS A 8 -31.16 -3.82 -1.57
CA LYS A 8 -30.89 -5.17 -2.06
C LYS A 8 -30.90 -6.23 -0.97
N GLY A 9 -31.33 -5.91 0.26
CA GLY A 9 -31.41 -6.85 1.40
C GLY A 9 -30.20 -6.81 2.34
N GLY A 10 -29.28 -5.85 2.18
CA GLY A 10 -28.15 -5.68 3.09
C GLY A 10 -28.55 -5.02 4.41
N ILE A 11 -28.31 -5.70 5.53
CA ILE A 11 -28.50 -5.16 6.88
C ILE A 11 -27.20 -4.43 7.27
N PRO A 12 -27.21 -3.26 7.93
CA PRO A 12 -25.98 -2.55 8.34
C PRO A 12 -24.93 -3.44 9.02
N VAL A 13 -25.39 -4.41 9.82
CA VAL A 13 -24.56 -5.41 10.49
C VAL A 13 -23.80 -6.31 9.51
N THR A 14 -24.40 -6.72 8.39
CA THR A 14 -23.73 -7.62 7.42
C THR A 14 -22.56 -6.93 6.72
N TYR A 15 -22.66 -5.62 6.45
CA TYR A 15 -21.54 -4.85 5.89
C TYR A 15 -20.37 -4.73 6.85
N LEU A 16 -20.65 -4.53 8.14
CA LEU A 16 -19.62 -4.50 9.18
C LEU A 16 -18.97 -5.89 9.37
N LEU A 17 -19.77 -6.96 9.41
CA LEU A 17 -19.26 -8.32 9.51
C LEU A 17 -18.37 -8.68 8.32
N MET A 18 -18.80 -8.37 7.10
CA MET A 18 -17.98 -8.62 5.91
C MET A 18 -16.73 -7.75 5.90
N TRP A 19 -16.81 -6.51 6.36
CA TRP A 19 -15.65 -5.65 6.53
C TRP A 19 -14.65 -6.25 7.52
N PHE A 20 -15.10 -6.73 8.68
CA PHE A 20 -14.27 -7.41 9.66
C PHE A 20 -13.68 -8.71 9.11
N LEU A 21 -14.44 -9.47 8.32
CA LEU A 21 -13.96 -10.69 7.67
C LEU A 21 -12.82 -10.37 6.68
N VAL A 22 -13.00 -9.37 5.83
CA VAL A 22 -11.97 -8.92 4.88
C VAL A 22 -10.73 -8.44 5.64
N PHE A 23 -10.92 -7.60 6.66
CA PHE A 23 -9.86 -7.09 7.50
C PHE A 23 -9.07 -8.23 8.18
N ALA A 24 -9.76 -9.15 8.84
CA ALA A 24 -9.16 -10.29 9.51
C ALA A 24 -8.45 -11.22 8.52
N SER A 25 -9.04 -11.46 7.35
CA SER A 25 -8.44 -12.28 6.30
C SER A 25 -7.14 -11.65 5.78
N LEU A 26 -7.13 -10.35 5.49
CA LEU A 26 -5.93 -9.63 5.07
C LEU A 26 -4.85 -9.65 6.16
N PHE A 27 -5.24 -9.45 7.42
CA PHE A 27 -4.33 -9.51 8.55
C PHE A 27 -3.68 -10.90 8.69
N LEU A 28 -4.49 -11.96 8.67
CA LEU A 28 -4.03 -13.35 8.80
C LEU A 28 -3.17 -13.78 7.61
N LEU A 29 -3.61 -13.51 6.37
CA LEU A 29 -2.85 -13.87 5.17
C LEU A 29 -1.51 -13.13 5.12
N ASN A 30 -1.48 -11.84 5.48
CA ASN A 30 -0.25 -11.09 5.63
C ASN A 30 0.67 -11.74 6.66
N GLU A 31 0.17 -12.06 7.85
CA GLU A 31 0.97 -12.67 8.92
C GLU A 31 1.53 -14.04 8.55
N VAL A 32 0.72 -14.90 7.91
CA VAL A 32 1.14 -16.23 7.46
C VAL A 32 2.17 -16.10 6.32
N SER A 33 1.90 -15.25 5.33
CA SER A 33 2.79 -15.04 4.18
C SER A 33 4.13 -14.41 4.59
N ARG A 34 4.14 -13.56 5.63
CA ARG A 34 5.33 -12.97 6.23
C ARG A 34 6.17 -14.00 6.95
N ARG A 35 5.55 -14.82 7.80
CA ARG A 35 6.25 -15.68 8.77
C ARG A 35 6.92 -16.89 8.11
N TYR A 36 6.33 -17.43 7.05
CA TYR A 36 6.81 -18.63 6.38
C TYR A 36 7.36 -18.34 4.98
N LYS A 37 8.67 -18.56 4.78
CA LYS A 37 9.37 -18.33 3.50
C LYS A 37 8.67 -18.98 2.31
N MET A 38 8.25 -20.23 2.44
CA MET A 38 7.61 -21.00 1.36
C MET A 38 6.20 -20.49 1.06
N ILE A 39 5.46 -20.04 2.07
CA ILE A 39 4.12 -19.49 1.87
C ILE A 39 4.21 -18.13 1.18
N GLY A 40 5.18 -17.29 1.55
CA GLY A 40 5.49 -16.06 0.81
C GLY A 40 5.85 -16.33 -0.65
N LEU A 41 6.66 -17.37 -0.94
CA LEU A 41 6.97 -17.76 -2.32
C LEU A 41 5.70 -18.20 -3.07
N LEU A 42 4.87 -19.02 -2.45
CA LEU A 42 3.62 -19.49 -3.05
C LEU A 42 2.67 -18.32 -3.36
N PHE A 43 2.46 -17.40 -2.43
CA PHE A 43 1.52 -16.28 -2.61
C PHE A 43 2.01 -15.20 -3.59
N PHE A 44 3.32 -14.96 -3.70
CA PHE A 44 3.84 -13.84 -4.50
C PHE A 44 4.55 -14.24 -5.78
N PHE A 45 4.79 -15.54 -6.02
CA PHE A 45 5.35 -16.04 -7.29
C PHE A 45 4.40 -17.01 -8.00
N VAL A 46 3.93 -18.05 -7.29
CA VAL A 46 3.12 -19.11 -7.91
C VAL A 46 1.69 -18.64 -8.14
N MET A 47 1.05 -18.10 -7.11
CA MET A 47 -0.34 -17.64 -7.19
C MET A 47 -0.56 -16.55 -8.25
N PRO A 48 0.25 -15.48 -8.34
CA PRO A 48 0.06 -14.47 -9.37
C PRO A 48 0.23 -15.07 -10.78
N ALA A 49 1.18 -15.98 -11.00
CA ALA A 49 1.37 -16.64 -12.29
C ALA A 49 0.13 -17.47 -12.70
N VAL A 50 -0.42 -18.26 -11.78
CA VAL A 50 -1.63 -19.06 -12.03
C VAL A 50 -2.84 -18.15 -12.26
N LEU A 51 -3.01 -17.11 -11.44
CA LEU A 51 -4.11 -16.16 -11.59
C LEU A 51 -4.02 -15.37 -12.89
N SER A 52 -2.84 -14.93 -13.30
CA SER A 52 -2.63 -14.28 -14.60
C SER A 52 -3.08 -15.18 -15.76
N VAL A 53 -2.73 -16.48 -15.73
CA VAL A 53 -3.20 -17.43 -16.75
C VAL A 53 -4.73 -17.52 -16.72
N LEU A 54 -5.34 -17.66 -15.53
CA LEU A 54 -6.79 -17.74 -15.39
C LEU A 54 -7.52 -16.48 -15.88
N TRP A 55 -7.01 -15.29 -15.55
CA TRP A 55 -7.57 -13.99 -15.95
C TRP A 55 -7.56 -13.81 -17.46
N PHE A 56 -6.48 -14.21 -18.14
CA PHE A 56 -6.39 -14.06 -19.60
C PHE A 56 -7.01 -15.21 -20.39
N THR A 57 -7.45 -16.29 -19.74
CA THR A 57 -8.06 -17.45 -20.40
C THR A 57 -9.53 -17.63 -20.01
N VAL A 58 -9.79 -18.16 -18.81
CA VAL A 58 -11.12 -18.59 -18.35
C VAL A 58 -11.95 -17.40 -17.84
N LEU A 59 -11.33 -16.46 -17.14
CA LEU A 59 -12.03 -15.36 -16.45
C LEU A 59 -12.00 -14.04 -17.24
N LYS A 60 -11.57 -14.04 -18.50
CA LYS A 60 -11.39 -12.84 -19.31
C LYS A 60 -12.61 -11.92 -19.37
N LYS A 61 -13.82 -12.48 -19.31
CA LYS A 61 -15.08 -11.72 -19.38
C LYS A 61 -15.56 -11.17 -18.03
N SER A 62 -14.92 -11.54 -16.94
CA SER A 62 -15.37 -11.27 -15.58
C SER A 62 -14.24 -10.78 -14.68
N THR A 63 -13.14 -10.33 -15.27
CA THR A 63 -11.95 -9.86 -14.58
C THR A 63 -11.60 -8.46 -15.09
N TYR A 64 -11.13 -7.59 -14.20
CA TYR A 64 -10.51 -6.33 -14.56
C TYR A 64 -9.26 -6.57 -15.41
N THR A 65 -9.32 -6.25 -16.71
CA THR A 65 -8.17 -6.29 -17.63
C THR A 65 -7.76 -4.92 -18.11
N ASP A 66 -8.38 -3.86 -17.59
CA ASP A 66 -7.95 -2.49 -17.82
C ASP A 66 -6.52 -2.27 -17.28
N TRP A 67 -5.84 -1.32 -17.91
CA TRP A 67 -4.43 -1.06 -17.66
C TRP A 67 -4.17 -0.75 -16.18
N PHE A 68 -5.11 -0.05 -15.52
CA PHE A 68 -4.93 0.45 -14.18
C PHE A 68 -4.96 -0.67 -13.14
N HIS A 69 -5.98 -1.54 -13.18
CA HIS A 69 -6.05 -2.67 -12.27
C HIS A 69 -4.88 -3.63 -12.47
N LEU A 70 -4.51 -3.93 -13.72
CA LEU A 70 -3.34 -4.76 -14.02
C LEU A 70 -2.04 -4.13 -13.49
N ALA A 71 -1.83 -2.83 -13.73
CA ALA A 71 -0.66 -2.12 -13.23
C ALA A 71 -0.57 -2.23 -11.70
N LYS A 72 -1.68 -2.02 -10.99
CA LYS A 72 -1.73 -2.11 -9.52
C LYS A 72 -1.37 -3.48 -8.98
N VAL A 73 -1.93 -4.55 -9.55
CA VAL A 73 -1.68 -5.91 -9.08
C VAL A 73 -0.23 -6.30 -9.33
N TYR A 74 0.29 -6.00 -10.53
CA TYR A 74 1.66 -6.37 -10.88
C TYR A 74 2.71 -5.53 -10.16
N SER A 75 2.48 -4.23 -9.94
CA SER A 75 3.41 -3.40 -9.18
C SER A 75 3.46 -3.80 -7.69
N ALA A 76 2.30 -4.10 -7.08
CA ALA A 76 2.24 -4.62 -5.72
C ALA A 76 2.93 -5.99 -5.60
N THR A 77 2.72 -6.88 -6.59
CA THR A 77 3.36 -8.20 -6.64
C THR A 77 4.87 -8.08 -6.83
N ALA A 78 5.34 -7.20 -7.71
CA ALA A 78 6.76 -6.92 -7.92
C ALA A 78 7.42 -6.40 -6.63
N GLY A 79 6.73 -5.53 -5.88
CA GLY A 79 7.16 -5.09 -4.55
C GLY A 79 7.33 -6.27 -3.59
N CYS A 80 6.34 -7.16 -3.52
CA CYS A 80 6.40 -8.36 -2.67
C CYS A 80 7.56 -9.30 -3.05
N ILE A 81 7.76 -9.54 -4.34
CA ILE A 81 8.89 -10.34 -4.87
C ILE A 81 10.21 -9.70 -4.48
N GLY A 82 10.37 -8.38 -4.70
CA GLY A 82 11.59 -7.67 -4.34
C GLY A 82 11.89 -7.72 -2.85
N PHE A 83 10.86 -7.59 -2.00
CA PHE A 83 11.04 -7.70 -0.54
C PHE A 83 11.40 -9.13 -0.12
N TRP A 84 10.80 -10.14 -0.74
CA TRP A 84 11.17 -11.54 -0.50
C TRP A 84 12.63 -11.81 -0.87
N LEU A 85 13.09 -11.27 -2.01
CA LEU A 85 14.49 -11.35 -2.44
C LEU A 85 15.41 -10.62 -1.46
N ILE A 86 15.08 -9.40 -1.03
CA ILE A 86 15.89 -8.64 -0.06
C ILE A 86 16.04 -9.39 1.26
N ARG A 87 14.99 -10.10 1.71
CA ARG A 87 14.97 -10.84 2.98
C ARG A 87 15.69 -12.20 2.93
N HIS A 88 15.69 -12.86 1.77
CA HIS A 88 16.03 -14.29 1.69
C HIS A 88 17.09 -14.63 0.64
N TYR A 89 17.46 -13.70 -0.23
CA TYR A 89 18.49 -13.95 -1.24
C TYR A 89 19.89 -13.78 -0.62
N GLU A 90 20.57 -14.91 -0.49
CA GLU A 90 21.95 -15.02 -0.03
C GLU A 90 22.75 -15.78 -1.09
N LYS A 91 23.88 -15.23 -1.53
CA LYS A 91 24.78 -15.86 -2.50
C LYS A 91 26.17 -15.98 -1.90
N THR A 92 26.65 -17.21 -1.74
CA THR A 92 28.05 -17.45 -1.35
C THR A 92 28.96 -17.18 -2.55
N ARG A 93 29.87 -16.22 -2.40
CA ARG A 93 30.88 -15.89 -3.41
C ARG A 93 32.00 -16.94 -3.41
N LYS A 94 32.81 -16.96 -4.46
CA LYS A 94 33.93 -17.90 -4.62
C LYS A 94 35.00 -17.77 -3.52
N ASP A 95 35.06 -16.61 -2.87
CA ASP A 95 35.93 -16.27 -1.73
C ASP A 95 35.36 -16.74 -0.36
N LYS A 96 34.26 -17.52 -0.35
CA LYS A 96 33.51 -17.95 0.84
C LYS A 96 32.82 -16.82 1.62
N THR A 97 32.82 -15.58 1.14
CA THR A 97 31.99 -14.51 1.71
C THR A 97 30.53 -14.68 1.30
N VAL A 98 29.59 -14.43 2.22
CA VAL A 98 28.15 -14.50 1.93
C VAL A 98 27.68 -13.12 1.53
N PHE A 99 27.28 -12.95 0.27
CA PHE A 99 26.64 -11.74 -0.22
C PHE A 99 25.14 -11.81 0.03
N ARG A 100 24.61 -10.90 0.84
CA ARG A 100 23.16 -10.74 1.03
C ARG A 100 22.65 -9.56 0.22
N LEU A 101 21.46 -9.69 -0.35
CA LEU A 101 20.89 -8.61 -1.15
C LEU A 101 20.62 -7.34 -0.31
N CYS A 102 20.30 -7.51 0.98
CA CYS A 102 20.10 -6.41 1.94
C CYS A 102 21.35 -5.54 2.17
N ASP A 103 22.56 -6.03 1.85
CA ASP A 103 23.80 -5.27 2.02
C ASP A 103 24.09 -4.36 0.81
N SER A 104 23.40 -4.57 -0.31
CA SER A 104 23.55 -3.77 -1.52
C SER A 104 22.79 -2.44 -1.40
N ARG A 105 23.51 -1.32 -1.50
CA ARG A 105 22.90 0.03 -1.53
C ARG A 105 21.87 0.17 -2.66
N ILE A 106 22.11 -0.46 -3.82
CA ILE A 106 21.19 -0.42 -4.96
C ILE A 106 19.89 -1.17 -4.64
N ALA A 107 19.99 -2.32 -3.95
CA ALA A 107 18.80 -3.08 -3.57
C ALA A 107 17.98 -2.35 -2.49
N LEU A 108 18.61 -1.57 -1.61
CA LEU A 108 17.91 -0.77 -0.60
C LEU A 108 17.18 0.44 -1.20
N CYS A 109 17.53 0.89 -2.41
CA CYS A 109 16.74 1.87 -3.14
C CYS A 109 15.44 1.29 -3.71
N PHE A 110 15.33 -0.04 -3.87
CA PHE A 110 14.14 -0.65 -4.47
C PHE A 110 12.86 -0.40 -3.66
N PRO A 111 12.83 -0.58 -2.31
CA PRO A 111 11.63 -0.31 -1.52
C PRO A 111 11.07 1.13 -1.58
N PRO A 112 11.87 2.21 -1.43
CA PRO A 112 11.35 3.57 -1.63
C PRO A 112 10.86 3.80 -3.05
N LEU A 113 11.57 3.26 -4.06
CA LEU A 113 11.19 3.42 -5.47
C LEU A 113 9.86 2.75 -5.79
N ILE A 114 9.66 1.49 -5.37
CA ILE A 114 8.40 0.78 -5.66
C ILE A 114 7.21 1.42 -4.93
N LEU A 115 7.43 1.94 -3.72
CA LEU A 115 6.43 2.73 -3.00
C LEU A 115 6.08 4.02 -3.76
N ALA A 116 7.09 4.75 -4.23
CA ALA A 116 6.88 5.96 -5.01
C ALA A 116 6.14 5.68 -6.33
N VAL A 117 6.49 4.60 -7.04
CA VAL A 117 5.77 4.16 -8.24
C VAL A 117 4.31 3.84 -7.92
N ASN A 118 4.04 3.13 -6.83
CA ASN A 118 2.68 2.80 -6.42
C ASN A 118 1.85 4.05 -6.08
N ILE A 119 2.46 5.07 -5.47
CA ILE A 119 1.82 6.37 -5.23
C ILE A 119 1.59 7.09 -6.57
N MET A 120 2.59 7.10 -7.46
CA MET A 120 2.48 7.72 -8.78
C MET A 120 1.35 7.15 -9.62
N GLU A 121 1.17 5.83 -9.64
CA GLU A 121 0.02 5.19 -10.34
C GLU A 121 -1.32 5.77 -9.87
N ALA A 122 -1.47 5.97 -8.56
CA ALA A 122 -2.69 6.53 -7.98
C ALA A 122 -2.83 8.03 -8.29
N VAL A 123 -1.73 8.79 -8.26
CA VAL A 123 -1.69 10.21 -8.67
C VAL A 123 -2.09 10.36 -10.14
N THR A 124 -1.55 9.54 -11.03
CA THR A 124 -1.92 9.53 -12.45
C THR A 124 -3.40 9.25 -12.63
N ARG A 125 -3.93 8.28 -11.89
CA ARG A 125 -5.36 7.95 -11.94
C ARG A 125 -6.25 9.07 -11.40
N ASP A 126 -5.84 9.75 -10.33
CA ASP A 126 -6.56 10.95 -9.85
C ASP A 126 -6.62 12.03 -10.93
N ILE A 127 -5.49 12.34 -11.57
CA ILE A 127 -5.44 13.34 -12.64
C ILE A 127 -6.30 12.91 -13.84
N GLU A 128 -6.22 11.65 -14.27
CA GLU A 128 -7.05 11.08 -15.33
C GLU A 128 -8.54 11.24 -15.00
N VAL A 129 -8.95 10.89 -13.77
CA VAL A 129 -10.34 10.97 -13.35
C VAL A 129 -10.82 12.42 -13.30
N GLY A 130 -10.01 13.32 -12.75
CA GLY A 130 -10.31 14.75 -12.66
C GLY A 130 -10.43 15.44 -14.03
N MET A 131 -9.68 14.99 -15.04
CA MET A 131 -9.75 15.54 -16.39
C MET A 131 -10.91 14.96 -17.20
N THR A 132 -11.19 13.67 -17.05
CA THR A 132 -12.09 12.92 -17.95
C THR A 132 -13.55 12.94 -17.50
N TYR A 133 -13.82 12.82 -16.20
CA TYR A 133 -15.18 12.60 -15.68
C TYR A 133 -15.80 13.85 -15.06
N ARG A 134 -15.99 14.91 -15.86
CA ARG A 134 -16.56 16.19 -15.38
C ARG A 134 -17.97 16.09 -14.80
N THR A 135 -18.69 15.04 -15.15
CA THR A 135 -19.97 14.63 -14.55
C THR A 135 -19.88 13.17 -14.15
N ILE A 136 -20.83 12.69 -13.34
CA ILE A 136 -20.91 11.26 -13.02
C ILE A 136 -21.10 10.51 -14.33
N ALA A 137 -20.08 9.75 -14.73
CA ALA A 137 -20.14 8.93 -15.93
C ALA A 137 -19.58 7.55 -15.65
N GLN A 138 -20.02 6.58 -16.44
CA GLN A 138 -19.44 5.25 -16.43
C GLN A 138 -18.04 5.33 -17.03
N ASP A 139 -17.08 4.66 -16.39
CA ASP A 139 -15.75 4.50 -16.94
C ASP A 139 -15.81 3.75 -18.27
N ALA A 140 -15.50 4.44 -19.36
CA ALA A 140 -15.52 3.88 -20.71
C ALA A 140 -14.37 2.89 -20.95
N THR A 141 -13.37 2.87 -20.07
CA THR A 141 -12.19 2.00 -20.15
C THR A 141 -12.25 0.80 -19.21
N ALA A 142 -13.22 0.77 -18.30
CA ALA A 142 -13.38 -0.33 -17.35
C ALA A 142 -14.22 -1.47 -17.95
N ASP A 143 -13.75 -2.70 -17.77
CA ASP A 143 -14.49 -3.92 -18.14
C ASP A 143 -15.77 -4.12 -17.30
N VAL A 144 -15.88 -3.41 -16.17
CA VAL A 144 -17.02 -3.41 -15.25
C VAL A 144 -17.55 -1.99 -15.12
N SER A 145 -18.88 -1.83 -15.03
CA SER A 145 -19.54 -0.52 -14.94
C SER A 145 -19.22 0.19 -13.62
N VAL A 146 -18.13 0.95 -13.58
CA VAL A 146 -17.75 1.80 -12.45
C VAL A 146 -18.20 3.23 -12.74
N LEU A 147 -18.93 3.85 -11.81
CA LEU A 147 -19.31 5.26 -11.93
C LEU A 147 -18.23 6.12 -11.29
N LEU A 148 -17.68 7.07 -12.05
CA LEU A 148 -16.63 7.98 -11.59
C LEU A 148 -17.13 9.42 -11.61
N MET A 149 -16.64 10.22 -10.66
CA MET A 149 -16.91 11.65 -10.57
C MET A 149 -15.59 12.41 -10.39
N GLY A 150 -15.20 13.12 -11.43
CA GLY A 150 -14.04 13.99 -11.48
C GLY A 150 -14.36 15.40 -10.99
N GLY A 151 -13.38 16.03 -10.33
CA GLY A 151 -13.49 17.42 -9.92
C GLY A 151 -12.19 17.97 -9.30
N PRO A 152 -12.22 19.20 -8.75
CA PRO A 152 -11.04 19.83 -8.15
C PRO A 152 -10.36 19.00 -7.06
N TRP A 153 -11.14 18.19 -6.34
CA TRP A 153 -10.65 17.28 -5.30
C TRP A 153 -9.64 16.24 -5.81
N ASN A 154 -9.76 15.79 -7.06
CA ASN A 154 -8.79 14.87 -7.64
C ASN A 154 -7.41 15.51 -7.79
N PHE A 155 -7.35 16.76 -8.28
CA PHE A 155 -6.09 17.48 -8.40
C PHE A 155 -5.48 17.82 -7.04
N MET A 156 -6.32 18.14 -6.05
CA MET A 156 -5.86 18.31 -4.67
C MET A 156 -5.26 17.02 -4.11
N ASN A 157 -5.91 15.88 -4.34
CA ASN A 157 -5.41 14.59 -3.89
C ASN A 157 -4.15 14.15 -4.66
N ALA A 158 -4.06 14.45 -5.95
CA ALA A 158 -2.86 14.26 -6.75
C ALA A 158 -1.67 15.06 -6.19
N ALA A 159 -1.87 16.35 -5.86
CA ALA A 159 -0.86 17.18 -5.23
C ALA A 159 -0.43 16.62 -3.86
N ALA A 160 -1.38 16.13 -3.07
CA ALA A 160 -1.11 15.47 -1.79
C ALA A 160 -0.25 14.20 -1.97
N GLY A 161 -0.50 13.41 -3.01
CA GLY A 161 0.30 12.23 -3.36
C GLY A 161 1.72 12.57 -3.79
N ILE A 162 1.92 13.66 -4.55
CA ILE A 162 3.26 14.16 -4.90
C ILE A 162 4.02 14.58 -3.63
N LEU A 163 3.37 15.31 -2.72
CA LEU A 163 3.97 15.65 -1.42
C LEU A 163 4.31 14.39 -0.62
N ASN A 164 3.46 13.37 -0.67
CA ASN A 164 3.71 12.09 -0.01
C ASN A 164 4.98 11.40 -0.54
N ILE A 165 5.19 11.40 -1.88
CA ILE A 165 6.42 10.89 -2.51
C ILE A 165 7.65 11.68 -2.08
N ILE A 166 7.57 13.02 -2.14
CA ILE A 166 8.69 13.91 -1.77
C ILE A 166 9.09 13.71 -0.30
N THR A 167 8.13 13.36 0.56
CA THR A 167 8.37 13.15 1.98
C THR A 167 8.84 11.73 2.35
N ILE A 168 9.11 10.87 1.36
CA ILE A 168 9.77 9.58 1.60
C ILE A 168 11.24 9.82 1.93
N THR A 169 11.63 9.58 3.20
CA THR A 169 12.99 9.78 3.69
C THR A 169 13.70 8.47 4.02
N GLY A 170 15.02 8.53 4.24
CA GLY A 170 15.80 7.42 4.76
C GLY A 170 15.91 6.24 3.79
N TRP A 171 16.14 6.52 2.50
CA TRP A 171 16.20 5.53 1.41
C TRP A 171 17.21 4.41 1.67
N PHE A 172 18.30 4.70 2.38
CA PHE A 172 19.34 3.73 2.75
C PHE A 172 19.22 3.20 4.19
N GLY A 173 18.17 3.60 4.94
CA GLY A 173 17.97 3.25 6.35
C GLY A 173 17.29 1.90 6.57
N ILE A 174 16.91 1.21 5.49
CA ILE A 174 16.20 -0.07 5.54
C ILE A 174 17.13 -1.15 6.10
N CYS A 175 16.63 -1.91 7.07
CA CYS A 175 17.38 -2.94 7.77
C CYS A 175 16.51 -4.18 8.02
N LEU A 176 17.13 -5.32 8.25
CA LEU A 176 16.41 -6.54 8.58
C LEU A 176 16.21 -6.66 10.09
N ARG A 177 15.06 -7.20 10.51
CA ARG A 177 14.76 -7.52 11.90
C ARG A 177 15.67 -8.65 12.40
N LYS A 178 16.16 -8.51 13.64
CA LYS A 178 16.96 -9.54 14.31
C LYS A 178 16.17 -10.84 14.43
N VAL A 179 16.80 -11.95 14.04
CA VAL A 179 16.24 -13.29 14.27
C VAL A 179 16.25 -13.58 15.76
N THR A 180 15.09 -13.93 16.30
CA THR A 180 14.91 -14.37 17.68
C THR A 180 14.30 -15.77 17.68
N GLU A 181 14.33 -16.46 18.82
CA GLU A 181 13.68 -17.78 18.94
C GLU A 181 12.17 -17.71 18.66
N LYS A 182 11.54 -16.56 18.97
CA LYS A 182 10.12 -16.30 18.78
C LYS A 182 9.76 -15.84 17.36
N ASP A 183 10.66 -15.10 16.70
CA ASP A 183 10.44 -14.59 15.35
C ASP A 183 11.67 -14.77 14.44
N LYS A 184 11.49 -15.58 13.39
CA LYS A 184 12.48 -15.88 12.35
C LYS A 184 12.15 -15.20 11.02
N SER A 185 11.20 -14.26 11.00
CA SER A 185 10.73 -13.60 9.79
C SER A 185 11.84 -12.85 9.04
N LYS A 186 12.80 -12.24 9.74
CA LYS A 186 13.74 -11.26 9.13
C LYS A 186 12.98 -10.16 8.38
N ASP A 187 11.99 -9.53 9.01
CA ASP A 187 11.20 -8.48 8.35
C ASP A 187 12.05 -7.28 7.94
N MET A 188 11.63 -6.61 6.88
CA MET A 188 12.24 -5.38 6.42
C MET A 188 11.73 -4.21 7.25
N LEU A 189 12.57 -3.70 8.14
CA LEU A 189 12.31 -2.55 8.99
C LEU A 189 12.75 -1.27 8.28
N TRP A 190 11.91 -0.24 8.36
CA TRP A 190 12.23 1.09 7.85
C TRP A 190 12.09 2.12 8.98
N PRO A 191 13.15 2.38 9.76
CA PRO A 191 13.08 3.22 10.96
C PRO A 191 12.68 4.67 10.70
N ASP A 192 13.07 5.22 9.54
CA ASP A 192 12.73 6.59 9.14
C ASP A 192 11.28 6.73 8.64
N MET A 193 10.59 5.60 8.41
CA MET A 193 9.18 5.56 8.05
C MET A 193 8.31 5.66 9.30
N LEU A 194 8.09 6.89 9.76
CA LEU A 194 7.44 7.18 11.03
C LEU A 194 5.91 7.27 10.94
N TRP A 195 5.26 7.16 12.10
CA TRP A 195 3.80 7.10 12.23
C TRP A 195 3.07 8.29 11.59
N PHE A 196 3.63 9.50 11.65
CA PHE A 196 3.00 10.70 11.09
C PHE A 196 2.98 10.67 9.55
N TRP A 197 4.03 10.08 8.93
CA TRP A 197 4.05 9.87 7.49
C TRP A 197 3.05 8.79 7.10
N ILE A 198 3.01 7.68 7.86
CA ILE A 198 2.04 6.59 7.64
C ILE A 198 0.61 7.11 7.73
N ALA A 199 0.30 7.95 8.73
CA ALA A 199 -1.02 8.54 8.89
C ALA A 199 -1.38 9.46 7.70
N ALA A 200 -0.45 10.32 7.27
CA ALA A 200 -0.67 11.19 6.11
C ALA A 200 -0.84 10.39 4.80
N TYR A 201 -0.09 9.29 4.63
CA TYR A 201 -0.26 8.34 3.54
C TYR A 201 -1.62 7.67 3.58
N ASP A 202 -2.06 7.15 4.74
CA ASP A 202 -3.34 6.44 4.87
C ASP A 202 -4.53 7.38 4.61
N ILE A 203 -4.48 8.62 5.11
CA ILE A 203 -5.49 9.64 4.81
C ILE A 203 -5.55 9.94 3.31
N TRP A 204 -4.40 10.10 2.66
CA TRP A 204 -4.31 10.33 1.22
C TRP A 204 -4.79 9.13 0.41
N ASN A 205 -4.42 7.91 0.79
CA ASN A 205 -4.82 6.71 0.08
C ASN A 205 -6.33 6.46 0.25
N PHE A 206 -6.89 6.78 1.43
CA PHE A 206 -8.33 6.78 1.64
C PHE A 206 -9.02 7.75 0.69
N ALA A 207 -8.55 9.01 0.62
CA ALA A 207 -9.09 10.00 -0.31
C ALA A 207 -9.01 9.53 -1.77
N TYR A 208 -7.88 8.93 -2.16
CA TYR A 208 -7.69 8.34 -3.49
C TYR A 208 -8.73 7.24 -3.78
N THR A 209 -8.88 6.26 -2.89
CA THR A 209 -9.85 5.17 -3.09
C THR A 209 -11.28 5.70 -3.12
N TYR A 210 -11.59 6.71 -2.30
CA TYR A 210 -12.91 7.33 -2.27
C TYR A 210 -13.24 8.08 -3.57
N ASN A 211 -12.24 8.74 -4.17
CA ASN A 211 -12.38 9.52 -5.40
C ASN A 211 -12.37 8.65 -6.66
N CYS A 212 -11.42 7.71 -6.75
CA CYS A 212 -11.09 6.97 -7.98
C CYS A 212 -11.54 5.51 -7.98
N LEU A 213 -11.90 4.95 -6.84
CA LEU A 213 -12.36 3.55 -6.69
C LEU A 213 -13.63 3.50 -5.79
N PRO A 214 -14.72 4.19 -6.18
CA PRO A 214 -15.82 4.46 -5.27
C PRO A 214 -16.58 3.21 -4.80
N HIS A 215 -16.57 2.10 -5.55
CA HIS A 215 -17.14 0.81 -5.11
C HIS A 215 -16.22 0.03 -4.16
N HIS A 216 -14.94 0.41 -4.11
CA HIS A 216 -13.93 -0.25 -3.28
C HIS A 216 -13.64 0.53 -1.99
N ALA A 217 -14.02 1.80 -1.88
CA ALA A 217 -13.61 2.69 -0.78
C ALA A 217 -13.92 2.17 0.63
N TRP A 218 -14.99 1.38 0.81
CA TRP A 218 -15.31 0.77 2.11
C TRP A 218 -14.32 -0.32 2.53
N TYR A 219 -13.96 -1.24 1.62
CA TYR A 219 -13.05 -2.35 1.91
C TYR A 219 -11.59 -1.97 1.64
N CYS A 220 -11.29 -1.43 0.45
CA CYS A 220 -9.96 -0.98 0.04
C CYS A 220 -9.53 0.31 0.76
N GLY A 221 -10.44 1.25 0.99
CA GLY A 221 -10.10 2.51 1.66
C GLY A 221 -10.00 2.37 3.18
N LEU A 222 -10.71 1.44 3.81
CA LEU A 222 -10.66 1.28 5.27
C LEU A 222 -9.95 -0.02 5.69
N ALA A 223 -10.47 -1.19 5.30
CA ALA A 223 -9.92 -2.47 5.78
C ALA A 223 -8.48 -2.68 5.31
N LEU A 224 -8.21 -2.41 4.03
CA LEU A 224 -6.89 -2.62 3.44
C LEU A 224 -5.84 -1.61 3.94
N LEU A 225 -6.22 -0.40 4.34
CA LEU A 225 -5.30 0.57 4.94
C LEU A 225 -5.05 0.29 6.42
N LEU A 226 -6.11 -0.06 7.16
CA LEU A 226 -5.97 -0.35 8.58
C LEU A 226 -5.22 -1.66 8.86
N ALA A 227 -5.35 -2.68 8.01
CA ALA A 227 -4.69 -3.97 8.22
C ALA A 227 -3.14 -3.85 8.30
N PRO A 228 -2.42 -3.27 7.31
CA PRO A 228 -0.98 -3.11 7.38
C PRO A 228 -0.55 -2.13 8.46
N THR A 229 -1.32 -1.07 8.72
CA THR A 229 -1.04 -0.11 9.78
C THR A 229 -1.13 -0.76 11.16
N LEU A 230 -2.18 -1.56 11.43
CA LEU A 230 -2.28 -2.33 12.68
C LEU A 230 -1.13 -3.34 12.81
N CYS A 231 -0.79 -4.06 11.73
CA CYS A 231 0.36 -4.99 11.74
C CYS A 231 1.67 -4.27 12.09
N ALA A 232 1.88 -3.10 11.49
CA ALA A 232 3.08 -2.29 11.69
C ALA A 232 3.21 -1.68 13.09
N PHE A 233 2.14 -1.64 13.87
CA PHE A 233 2.16 -1.19 15.27
C PHE A 233 2.08 -2.34 16.29
N THR A 234 1.66 -3.54 15.88
CA THR A 234 1.46 -4.69 16.78
C THR A 234 2.45 -5.83 16.53
N VAL A 235 2.24 -6.64 15.48
CA VAL A 235 2.93 -7.93 15.25
C VAL A 235 4.25 -7.78 14.51
N GLY A 236 4.39 -6.76 13.66
CA GLY A 236 5.58 -6.50 12.85
C GLY A 236 6.07 -5.06 12.97
N LYS A 237 6.31 -4.61 14.21
CA LYS A 237 6.63 -3.21 14.51
C LYS A 237 7.71 -2.62 13.58
N GLY A 238 7.34 -1.60 12.78
CA GLY A 238 8.27 -0.92 11.85
C GLY A 238 8.46 -1.58 10.48
N ALA A 239 7.74 -2.66 10.16
CA ALA A 239 7.74 -3.32 8.84
C ALA A 239 6.54 -2.89 7.97
N TRP A 240 6.08 -1.64 8.13
CA TRP A 240 4.84 -1.15 7.50
C TRP A 240 4.79 -1.36 5.99
N LEU A 241 5.87 -1.00 5.27
CA LEU A 241 5.91 -1.13 3.81
C LEU A 241 5.71 -2.59 3.35
N GLN A 242 6.35 -3.53 4.05
CA GLN A 242 6.23 -4.95 3.73
C GLN A 242 4.78 -5.40 3.92
N HIS A 243 4.16 -5.06 5.05
CA HIS A 243 2.77 -5.38 5.31
C HIS A 243 1.84 -4.75 4.26
N ARG A 244 2.09 -3.49 3.91
CA ARG A 244 1.28 -2.75 2.93
C ARG A 244 1.34 -3.39 1.55
N ALA A 245 2.53 -3.76 1.07
CA ALA A 245 2.67 -4.40 -0.23
C ALA A 245 1.99 -5.78 -0.25
N GLN A 246 2.15 -6.57 0.82
CA GLN A 246 1.56 -7.91 0.91
C GLN A 246 0.03 -7.86 0.96
N THR A 247 -0.54 -7.01 1.82
CA THR A 247 -2.00 -6.86 1.89
C THR A 247 -2.56 -6.29 0.59
N LEU A 248 -1.88 -5.33 -0.05
CA LEU A 248 -2.29 -4.76 -1.33
C LEU A 248 -2.28 -5.82 -2.44
N ALA A 249 -1.20 -6.60 -2.58
CA ALA A 249 -1.09 -7.63 -3.60
C ALA A 249 -2.18 -8.70 -3.43
N LEU A 250 -2.36 -9.20 -2.21
CA LEU A 250 -3.41 -10.19 -1.88
C LEU A 250 -4.82 -9.67 -2.19
N TRP A 251 -5.09 -8.42 -1.80
CA TRP A 251 -6.35 -7.77 -2.06
C TRP A 251 -6.61 -7.56 -3.55
N CYS A 252 -5.62 -7.04 -4.27
CA CYS A 252 -5.69 -6.85 -5.71
C CYS A 252 -5.96 -8.16 -6.46
N MET A 253 -5.24 -9.23 -6.11
CA MET A 253 -5.49 -10.57 -6.67
C MET A 253 -6.91 -11.07 -6.39
N PHE A 254 -7.42 -10.86 -5.18
CA PHE A 254 -8.78 -11.23 -4.81
C PHE A 254 -9.83 -10.40 -5.58
N ALA A 255 -9.72 -9.07 -5.55
CA ALA A 255 -10.64 -8.15 -6.20
C ALA A 255 -10.70 -8.36 -7.71
N GLN A 256 -9.57 -8.70 -8.33
CA GLN A 256 -9.51 -8.98 -9.76
C GLN A 256 -10.10 -10.35 -10.14
N THR A 257 -9.96 -11.35 -9.26
CA THR A 257 -10.52 -12.69 -9.46
C THR A 257 -12.03 -12.73 -9.20
N PHE A 258 -12.49 -11.94 -8.23
CA PHE A 258 -13.90 -11.89 -7.81
C PHE A 258 -14.43 -10.45 -7.77
N PRO A 259 -14.45 -9.71 -8.90
CA PRO A 259 -14.89 -8.32 -8.91
C PRO A 259 -16.34 -8.18 -8.47
N GLY A 260 -17.16 -9.21 -8.73
CA GLY A 260 -18.54 -9.22 -8.31
C GLY A 260 -18.77 -9.15 -6.79
N PHE A 261 -17.75 -9.36 -5.95
CA PHE A 261 -17.85 -9.10 -4.51
C PHE A 261 -18.04 -7.61 -4.19
N GLN A 262 -17.42 -6.72 -4.97
CA GLN A 262 -17.38 -5.28 -4.73
C GLN A 262 -18.28 -4.49 -5.68
N ASP A 263 -18.46 -5.01 -6.90
CA ASP A 263 -19.09 -4.26 -7.98
C ASP A 263 -20.58 -4.60 -8.15
N VAL A 264 -20.97 -5.81 -7.73
CA VAL A 264 -22.36 -6.26 -7.78
C VAL A 264 -22.81 -6.86 -6.45
N GLY A 265 -24.12 -6.98 -6.26
CA GLY A 265 -24.70 -7.68 -5.11
C GLY A 265 -24.87 -6.85 -3.84
N GLN A 266 -25.09 -7.57 -2.74
CA GLN A 266 -25.54 -7.03 -1.45
C GLN A 266 -24.42 -6.43 -0.59
N PHE A 267 -23.15 -6.66 -0.95
CA PHE A 267 -21.99 -6.22 -0.17
C PHE A 267 -21.29 -5.00 -0.76
N ARG A 268 -21.76 -4.52 -1.92
CA ARG A 268 -21.27 -3.29 -2.54
C ARG A 268 -21.58 -2.08 -1.68
N VAL A 269 -20.57 -1.23 -1.48
CA VAL A 269 -20.68 0.03 -0.73
C VAL A 269 -20.05 1.12 -1.56
N ASP A 270 -20.84 2.14 -1.87
CA ASP A 270 -20.43 3.19 -2.78
C ASP A 270 -19.98 4.44 -2.01
N SER A 271 -19.03 5.19 -2.57
CA SER A 271 -18.77 6.57 -2.16
C SER A 271 -20.03 7.42 -2.29
N SER A 272 -20.10 8.54 -1.56
CA SER A 272 -21.33 9.35 -1.51
C SER A 272 -21.71 10.05 -2.82
N TYR A 273 -20.79 10.15 -3.79
CA TYR A 273 -20.93 11.01 -4.98
C TYR A 273 -21.42 12.44 -4.64
N LYS A 274 -20.92 13.01 -3.54
CA LYS A 274 -21.26 14.38 -3.11
C LYS A 274 -20.02 15.26 -3.22
N PRO A 275 -19.99 16.26 -4.13
CA PRO A 275 -18.82 17.12 -4.34
C PRO A 275 -18.22 17.69 -3.04
N GLY A 276 -19.07 18.16 -2.12
CA GLY A 276 -18.62 18.70 -0.83
C GLY A 276 -17.86 17.70 0.04
N ILE A 277 -18.23 16.41 0.01
CA ILE A 277 -17.54 15.36 0.78
C ILE A 277 -16.21 15.00 0.11
N TYR A 278 -16.19 14.87 -1.22
CA TYR A 278 -14.97 14.58 -1.98
C TYR A 278 -13.93 15.69 -1.78
N PHE A 279 -14.39 16.94 -1.81
CA PHE A 279 -13.57 18.11 -1.51
C PHE A 279 -13.02 18.08 -0.08
N ALA A 280 -13.88 17.87 0.93
CA ALA A 280 -13.44 17.85 2.32
C ALA A 280 -12.40 16.75 2.59
N VAL A 281 -12.63 15.53 2.10
CA VAL A 281 -11.71 14.39 2.27
C VAL A 281 -10.36 14.68 1.59
N SER A 282 -10.38 15.19 0.36
CA SER A 282 -9.15 15.51 -0.38
C SER A 282 -8.41 16.74 0.17
N LEU A 283 -9.13 17.70 0.75
CA LEU A 283 -8.53 18.83 1.47
C LEU A 283 -7.80 18.36 2.72
N ILE A 284 -8.41 17.46 3.50
CA ILE A 284 -7.77 16.87 4.69
C ILE A 284 -6.50 16.11 4.28
N ALA A 285 -6.55 15.33 3.19
CA ALA A 285 -5.38 14.65 2.64
C ALA A 285 -4.26 15.64 2.26
N LEU A 286 -4.59 16.72 1.56
CA LEU A 286 -3.62 17.75 1.17
C LEU A 286 -3.01 18.46 2.37
N LEU A 287 -3.82 18.91 3.32
CA LEU A 287 -3.33 19.60 4.53
C LEU A 287 -2.45 18.68 5.38
N SER A 288 -2.82 17.40 5.52
CA SER A 288 -2.03 16.41 6.27
C SER A 288 -0.66 16.18 5.63
N ASN A 289 -0.61 16.01 4.31
CA ASN A 289 0.65 15.80 3.59
C ASN A 289 1.51 17.08 3.53
N ALA A 290 0.88 18.25 3.41
CA ALA A 290 1.57 19.53 3.52
C ALA A 290 2.21 19.72 4.91
N ALA A 291 1.51 19.35 5.98
CA ALA A 291 2.05 19.41 7.34
C ALA A 291 3.29 18.50 7.49
N VAL A 292 3.25 17.28 6.96
CA VAL A 292 4.42 16.37 6.95
C VAL A 292 5.56 16.95 6.12
N ALA A 293 5.28 17.56 4.96
CA ALA A 293 6.29 18.20 4.13
C ALA A 293 6.96 19.40 4.82
N VAL A 294 6.18 20.26 5.48
CA VAL A 294 6.69 21.37 6.30
C VAL A 294 7.55 20.83 7.44
N TYR A 295 7.08 19.79 8.14
CA TYR A 295 7.82 19.18 9.23
C TYR A 295 9.16 18.58 8.75
N MET A 296 9.17 17.91 7.60
CA MET A 296 10.39 17.43 6.95
C MET A 296 11.32 18.60 6.62
N GLY A 297 10.82 19.67 6.00
CA GLY A 297 11.60 20.88 5.66
C GLY A 297 12.26 21.52 6.88
N ILE A 298 11.52 21.65 8.00
CA ILE A 298 12.06 22.15 9.27
C ILE A 298 13.21 21.26 9.78
N ASN A 299 13.06 19.94 9.70
CA ASN A 299 14.10 19.00 10.14
C ASN A 299 15.34 19.05 9.24
N ILE A 300 15.16 19.16 7.92
CA ILE A 300 16.26 19.33 6.96
C ILE A 300 17.03 20.61 7.28
N TRP A 301 16.32 21.72 7.51
CA TRP A 301 16.95 23.00 7.84
C TRP A 301 17.71 22.94 9.17
N LYS A 302 17.11 22.39 10.24
CA LYS A 302 17.74 22.31 11.56
C LYS A 302 18.93 21.35 11.62
N LYS A 303 18.87 20.23 10.88
CA LYS A 303 19.86 19.14 10.97
C LYS A 303 20.90 19.19 9.86
N HIS A 304 20.70 20.00 8.82
CA HIS A 304 21.54 20.08 7.63
C HIS A 304 21.82 18.70 6.99
N ARG A 305 20.80 17.82 6.96
CA ARG A 305 20.89 16.47 6.39
C ARG A 305 20.04 16.34 5.13
N ASN A 306 20.56 15.59 4.16
CA ASN A 306 19.80 15.22 2.97
C ASN A 306 18.76 14.13 3.33
N PRO A 307 17.45 14.37 3.11
CA PRO A 307 16.39 13.39 3.44
C PRO A 307 16.49 12.07 2.64
N TYR A 308 17.13 12.10 1.47
CA TYR A 308 17.28 10.96 0.57
C TYR A 308 18.61 10.20 0.75
N GLY A 309 19.45 10.67 1.67
CA GLY A 309 20.73 10.04 2.00
C GLY A 309 20.65 9.30 3.34
N PRO A 310 21.33 9.79 4.39
CA PRO A 310 21.24 9.21 5.73
C PRO A 310 19.85 9.42 6.36
N GLU A 311 19.55 8.64 7.40
CA GLU A 311 18.29 8.72 8.15
C GLU A 311 18.10 10.13 8.79
N LEU A 312 16.90 10.71 8.63
CA LEU A 312 16.61 12.10 9.01
C LEU A 312 16.15 12.23 10.47
N TYR A 313 15.42 11.24 10.98
CA TYR A 313 14.71 11.31 12.25
C TYR A 313 15.36 10.49 13.37
N THR A 314 16.69 10.36 13.35
CA THR A 314 17.45 9.50 14.28
C THR A 314 17.29 9.82 15.77
N ASP A 315 16.88 11.04 16.07
CA ASP A 315 16.61 11.60 17.40
C ASP A 315 15.23 11.22 17.97
N LEU A 316 14.28 10.81 17.12
CA LEU A 316 12.93 10.50 17.58
C LEU A 316 12.86 9.13 18.26
N LYS A 317 12.11 9.06 19.38
CA LYS A 317 11.91 7.82 20.13
C LYS A 317 11.35 6.70 19.25
N SER A 318 10.36 7.01 18.41
CA SER A 318 9.76 6.04 17.48
C SER A 318 10.77 5.47 16.49
N TYR A 319 11.73 6.27 16.02
CA TYR A 319 12.82 5.80 15.18
C TYR A 319 13.71 4.82 15.95
N GLN A 320 14.15 5.20 17.15
CA GLN A 320 15.07 4.41 17.98
C GLN A 320 14.45 3.06 18.37
N GLU A 321 13.16 3.04 18.69
CA GLU A 321 12.42 1.81 18.99
C GLU A 321 12.43 0.82 17.82
N VAL A 322 12.24 1.29 16.59
CA VAL A 322 12.28 0.43 15.40
C VAL A 322 13.72 -0.01 15.11
N LYS A 323 14.68 0.92 15.22
CA LYS A 323 16.11 0.62 14.97
C LYS A 323 16.65 -0.41 15.96
N ALA A 324 16.20 -0.41 17.20
CA ALA A 324 16.60 -1.39 18.22
C ALA A 324 16.17 -2.83 17.88
N LEU A 325 15.15 -3.00 17.02
CA LEU A 325 14.70 -4.32 16.55
C LEU A 325 15.52 -4.84 15.35
N ALA A 326 16.36 -3.99 14.76
CA ALA A 326 17.19 -4.36 13.62
C ALA A 326 18.34 -5.29 14.04
N GLU A 327 18.76 -6.15 13.13
CA GLU A 327 20.01 -6.89 13.31
C GLU A 327 21.19 -5.92 13.36
N THR A 328 22.10 -6.14 14.30
CA THR A 328 23.36 -5.43 14.33
C THR A 328 24.17 -5.89 13.12
N LYS A 329 24.47 -4.99 12.18
CA LYS A 329 25.42 -5.31 11.11
C LYS A 329 26.70 -5.77 11.79
N ALA A 330 27.12 -7.01 11.54
CA ALA A 330 28.45 -7.44 11.92
C ALA A 330 29.41 -6.49 11.19
N THR A 331 30.14 -5.68 11.95
CA THR A 331 31.33 -5.00 11.45
C THR A 331 32.23 -6.09 10.90
N VAL A 332 32.34 -6.16 9.57
CA VAL A 332 33.39 -6.92 8.89
C VAL A 332 34.63 -6.04 8.86
#